data_AF-A0A1B0C939-F1
#
_entry.id   AF-A0A1B0C939-F1
#
_cell.length_a   1.000
_cell.length_b   1.000
_cell.length_c   1.000
_cell.angle_alpha   90.00
_cell.angle_beta   90.00
_cell.angle_gamma   90.00
#
_symmetry.space_group_name_H-M   'P 1'
#
loop_
_entity.id
_entity.type
_entity.pdbx_description
1 polymer ?
#
loop_
_entity_poly.entity_id
_entity_poly.type
_entity_poly.pdbx_seq_one_letter_code
_entity_poly.pdbx_strand_id
1 'polypeptide(L)'
;MDQNGEMKMKELIYTNYAAEVKKELMQDLDDIFHEMSAELFLPLTDIPVQGGNLIDTEDLFKKFKDIARRRTLENYSKMWDSNGLPECLAALQCLREEASDKSREQWRPTGKTAREQIRPLIMKTMQKKCEYLDKQIEFQENLLSTQAPKLIEIQEATSQIQENRKFLMDMTKVHQDAFKEAEALCEIAEKANEMINTMRE
;
A
#
# COMPACT_ATOMS: atom_id res chain seq x y z
N MET A 1 18.96 -14.23 -11.05
CA MET A 1 18.61 -15.03 -9.85
C MET A 1 17.26 -14.55 -9.40
N ASP A 2 16.36 -15.49 -9.12
CA ASP A 2 14.96 -15.19 -8.82
C ASP A 2 14.89 -14.47 -7.46
N GLN A 3 14.15 -13.37 -7.34
CA GLN A 3 14.05 -12.58 -6.09
C GLN A 3 13.56 -13.43 -4.90
N ASN A 4 12.79 -14.48 -5.19
CA ASN A 4 12.36 -15.50 -4.22
C ASN A 4 13.49 -16.41 -3.72
N GLY A 5 14.53 -16.65 -4.52
CA GLY A 5 15.69 -17.46 -4.12
C GLY A 5 16.62 -16.72 -3.18
N GLU A 6 16.82 -15.42 -3.41
CA GLU A 6 17.62 -14.56 -2.53
C GLU A 6 16.95 -14.34 -1.17
N MET A 7 15.62 -14.22 -1.14
CA MET A 7 14.85 -14.04 0.10
C MET A 7 14.94 -15.27 1.02
N LYS A 8 14.80 -16.48 0.46
CA LYS A 8 14.94 -17.74 1.22
C LYS A 8 16.35 -17.98 1.75
N MET A 9 17.37 -17.59 0.99
CA MET A 9 18.77 -17.74 1.43
C MET A 9 19.09 -16.79 2.59
N LYS A 10 18.58 -15.56 2.54
CA LYS A 10 18.71 -14.57 3.63
C LYS A 10 18.00 -15.02 4.90
N GLU A 11 16.75 -15.49 4.80
CA GLU A 11 16.03 -16.07 5.94
C GLU A 11 16.84 -17.19 6.63
N LEU A 12 17.43 -18.09 5.85
CA LEU A 12 18.24 -19.20 6.38
C LEU A 12 19.50 -18.72 7.12
N ILE A 13 20.20 -17.72 6.57
CA ILE A 13 21.41 -17.15 7.19
C ILE A 13 21.07 -16.46 8.51
N TYR A 14 19.95 -15.74 8.57
CA TYR A 14 19.57 -14.99 9.77
C TYR A 14 19.01 -15.88 10.88
N THR A 15 18.35 -16.99 10.51
CA THR A 15 17.99 -18.03 11.48
C THR A 15 19.22 -18.72 12.10
N ASN A 16 20.32 -18.83 11.35
CA ASN A 16 21.56 -19.42 11.87
C ASN A 16 22.23 -18.51 12.90
N TYR A 17 22.27 -17.18 12.68
CA TYR A 17 22.80 -16.23 13.65
C TYR A 17 22.05 -16.29 14.99
N ALA A 18 20.71 -16.31 14.96
CA ALA A 18 19.91 -16.45 16.17
C ALA A 18 20.18 -17.77 16.90
N ALA A 19 20.42 -18.86 16.16
CA ALA A 19 20.76 -20.16 16.74
C ALA A 19 22.16 -20.15 17.39
N GLU A 20 23.14 -19.48 16.78
CA GLU A 20 24.48 -19.29 17.35
C GLU A 20 24.43 -18.51 18.67
N VAL A 21 23.72 -17.37 18.70
CA VAL A 21 23.56 -16.58 19.93
C VAL A 21 22.83 -17.37 21.02
N LYS A 22 21.77 -18.11 20.66
CA LYS A 22 21.07 -19.00 21.62
C LYS A 22 22.03 -20.02 22.21
N LYS A 23 22.88 -20.63 21.37
CA LYS A 23 23.84 -21.63 21.80
C LYS A 23 24.89 -21.05 22.74
N GLU A 24 25.47 -19.91 22.42
CA GLU A 24 26.45 -19.23 23.27
C GLU A 24 25.85 -18.89 24.64
N LEU A 25 24.67 -18.27 24.67
CA LEU A 25 24.02 -17.91 25.93
C LEU A 25 23.58 -19.12 26.76
N MET A 26 23.15 -20.20 26.10
CA MET A 26 22.85 -21.46 26.79
C MET A 26 24.12 -22.10 27.37
N GLN A 27 25.25 -21.96 26.69
CA GLN A 27 26.53 -22.45 27.17
C GLN A 27 27.04 -21.62 28.35
N ASP A 28 26.97 -20.29 28.28
CA ASP A 28 27.30 -19.40 29.40
C ASP A 28 26.43 -19.71 30.64
N LEU A 29 25.13 -19.94 30.45
CA LEU A 29 24.24 -20.38 31.52
C LEU A 29 24.65 -21.73 32.10
N ASP A 30 25.13 -22.65 31.25
CA ASP A 30 25.60 -23.96 31.67
C ASP A 30 26.88 -23.88 32.49
N ASP A 31 27.79 -23.01 32.08
CA ASP A 31 29.10 -22.80 32.69
C ASP A 31 28.96 -22.21 34.11
N ILE A 32 27.99 -21.30 34.33
CA ILE A 32 27.65 -20.80 35.67
C ILE A 32 27.35 -21.95 36.64
N PHE A 33 26.59 -22.96 36.19
CA PHE A 33 26.30 -24.11 37.04
C PHE A 33 27.55 -24.98 37.21
N HIS A 34 28.42 -25.11 36.21
CA HIS A 34 29.66 -25.88 36.33
C HIS A 34 30.60 -25.28 37.38
N GLU A 35 30.71 -23.95 37.45
CA GLU A 35 31.54 -23.21 38.42
C GLU A 35 30.99 -23.23 39.85
N MET A 36 29.71 -23.54 40.05
CA MET A 36 29.14 -23.67 41.40
C MET A 36 29.79 -24.83 42.17
N SER A 37 30.36 -24.51 43.33
CA SER A 37 30.92 -25.47 44.29
C SER A 37 29.94 -25.82 45.41
N ALA A 38 30.13 -27.00 46.01
CA ALA A 38 29.36 -27.45 47.17
C ALA A 38 29.60 -26.60 48.43
N GLU A 39 30.61 -25.71 48.41
CA GLU A 39 30.90 -24.78 49.50
C GLU A 39 29.74 -23.82 49.78
N LEU A 40 28.91 -23.55 48.76
CA LEU A 40 27.67 -22.77 48.90
C LEU A 40 26.65 -23.39 49.86
N PHE A 41 26.77 -24.69 50.14
CA PHE A 41 25.88 -25.45 51.03
C PHE A 41 26.49 -25.68 52.42
N LEU A 42 27.71 -25.20 52.70
CA LEU A 42 28.32 -25.25 54.04
C LEU A 42 27.43 -24.65 55.13
N PRO A 43 26.69 -23.53 54.92
CA PRO A 43 25.77 -23.03 55.94
C PRO A 43 24.60 -23.99 56.28
N LEU A 44 24.35 -24.99 55.42
CA LEU A 44 23.27 -25.98 55.59
C LEU A 44 23.77 -27.27 56.26
N THR A 45 25.09 -27.48 56.39
CA THR A 45 25.67 -28.63 57.12
C THR A 45 25.45 -28.53 58.64
N ASP A 46 25.23 -27.32 59.15
CA ASP A 46 25.04 -27.06 60.59
C ASP A 46 23.59 -27.29 61.06
N ILE A 47 22.69 -27.71 60.17
CA ILE A 47 21.28 -27.96 60.51
C ILE A 47 21.10 -29.42 60.95
N PRO A 48 20.81 -29.69 62.24
CA PRO A 48 20.62 -31.06 62.72
C PRO A 48 19.33 -31.64 62.14
N VAL A 49 19.45 -32.72 61.35
CA VAL A 49 18.29 -33.51 60.93
C VAL A 49 17.81 -34.35 62.09
N GLN A 50 16.50 -34.33 62.36
CA GLN A 50 15.87 -35.23 63.33
C GLN A 50 16.22 -36.69 62.97
N GLY A 51 17.02 -37.35 63.80
CA GLY A 51 17.37 -38.77 63.64
C GLY A 51 18.86 -39.11 63.54
N GLY A 52 19.78 -38.14 63.61
CA GLY A 52 21.22 -38.42 63.80
C GLY A 52 21.97 -38.89 62.55
N ASN A 53 21.34 -38.89 61.38
CA ASN A 53 22.03 -39.09 60.10
C ASN A 53 22.58 -37.75 59.59
N LEU A 54 23.88 -37.67 59.34
CA LEU A 54 24.46 -36.55 58.58
C LEU A 54 23.84 -36.53 57.17
N ILE A 55 23.39 -35.36 56.73
CA ILE A 55 23.04 -35.15 55.33
C ILE A 55 24.33 -35.28 54.51
N ASP A 56 24.30 -36.14 53.49
CA ASP A 56 25.32 -36.09 52.44
C ASP A 56 25.11 -34.81 51.62
N THR A 57 25.82 -33.75 52.02
CA THR A 57 25.70 -32.44 51.41
C THR A 57 26.21 -32.39 49.98
N GLU A 58 27.08 -33.33 49.60
CA GLU A 58 27.55 -33.45 48.22
C GLU A 58 26.46 -34.02 47.31
N ASP A 59 25.76 -35.08 47.76
CA ASP A 59 24.62 -35.63 47.02
C ASP A 59 23.43 -34.65 46.95
N LEU A 60 23.16 -33.93 48.05
CA LEU A 60 22.12 -32.89 48.06
C LEU A 60 22.49 -31.73 47.12
N PHE A 61 23.74 -31.28 47.16
CA PHE A 61 24.24 -30.22 46.28
C PHE A 61 24.14 -30.63 44.82
N LYS A 62 24.57 -31.85 44.48
CA LYS A 62 24.49 -32.39 43.13
C LYS A 62 23.05 -32.44 42.62
N LYS A 63 22.11 -32.94 43.43
CA LYS A 63 20.68 -32.96 43.08
C LYS A 63 20.11 -31.56 42.89
N PHE A 64 20.46 -30.61 43.78
CA PHE A 64 20.04 -29.23 43.64
C PHE A 64 20.58 -28.61 42.35
N LYS A 65 21.89 -28.74 42.11
CA LYS A 65 22.59 -28.24 40.92
C LYS A 65 21.96 -28.79 39.65
N ASP A 66 21.70 -30.10 39.58
CA ASP A 66 21.07 -30.74 38.42
C ASP A 66 19.64 -30.23 38.16
N ILE A 67 18.83 -30.06 39.22
CA ILE A 67 17.46 -29.57 39.10
C ILE A 67 17.44 -28.09 38.71
N ALA A 68 18.27 -27.27 39.36
CA ALA A 68 18.37 -25.84 39.12
C ALA A 68 18.87 -25.55 37.70
N ARG A 69 19.93 -26.24 37.27
CA ARG A 69 20.48 -26.19 35.91
C ARG A 69 19.41 -26.52 34.88
N ARG A 70 18.77 -27.69 35.01
CA ARG A 70 17.75 -28.15 34.05
C ARG A 70 16.58 -27.17 33.94
N ARG A 71 16.01 -26.74 35.07
CA ARG A 71 14.89 -25.79 35.08
C ARG A 71 15.26 -24.44 34.49
N THR A 72 16.46 -23.94 34.79
CA THR A 72 16.95 -22.66 34.26
C THR A 72 17.10 -22.73 32.74
N LEU A 73 17.74 -23.77 32.21
CA LEU A 73 17.91 -23.96 30.76
C LEU A 73 16.56 -24.16 30.04
N GLU A 74 15.65 -24.95 30.62
CA GLU A 74 14.30 -25.13 30.08
C GLU A 74 13.51 -23.82 30.04
N ASN A 75 13.54 -23.04 31.13
CA ASN A 75 12.86 -21.75 31.21
C ASN A 75 13.47 -20.74 30.24
N TYR A 76 14.79 -20.72 30.11
CA TYR A 76 15.47 -19.86 29.15
C TYR A 76 15.08 -20.21 27.71
N SER A 77 15.09 -21.49 27.34
CA SER A 77 14.66 -21.89 26.00
C SER A 77 13.20 -21.52 25.74
N LYS A 78 12.30 -21.75 26.70
CA LYS A 78 10.89 -21.35 26.55
C LYS A 78 10.75 -19.84 26.38
N MET A 79 11.45 -19.05 27.19
CA MET A 79 11.45 -17.60 27.12
C MET A 79 11.98 -17.10 25.77
N TRP A 80 13.05 -17.73 25.26
CA TRP A 80 13.65 -17.44 23.97
C TRP A 80 12.63 -17.60 22.84
N ASP A 81 11.95 -18.74 22.82
CA ASP A 81 11.00 -19.08 21.77
C ASP A 81 9.68 -18.29 21.94
N SER A 82 9.20 -18.07 23.18
CA SER A 82 7.92 -17.39 23.43
C SER A 82 7.94 -15.89 23.15
N ASN A 83 9.09 -15.24 23.30
CA ASN A 83 9.24 -13.80 23.07
C ASN A 83 9.58 -13.46 21.60
N GLY A 84 9.67 -14.46 20.72
CA GLY A 84 10.06 -14.24 19.33
C GLY A 84 11.46 -13.63 19.19
N LEU A 85 12.39 -13.99 20.09
CA LEU A 85 13.77 -13.53 20.01
C LEU A 85 14.47 -13.95 18.71
N PRO A 86 14.25 -15.16 18.16
CA PRO A 86 14.82 -15.54 16.86
C PRO A 86 14.44 -14.55 15.75
N GLU A 87 13.16 -14.22 15.65
CA GLU A 87 12.62 -13.34 14.61
C GLU A 87 13.09 -11.89 14.81
N CYS A 88 13.14 -11.42 16.05
CA CYS A 88 13.66 -10.10 16.38
C CYS A 88 15.15 -9.97 16.02
N LEU A 89 15.98 -10.96 16.36
CA LEU A 89 17.40 -10.96 16.04
C LEU A 89 17.64 -11.08 14.53
N ALA A 90 16.87 -11.93 13.85
CA ALA A 90 16.92 -12.04 12.40
C ALA A 90 16.57 -10.71 11.72
N ALA A 91 15.49 -10.04 12.15
CA ALA A 91 15.09 -8.74 11.64
C ALA A 91 16.15 -7.66 11.89
N LEU A 92 16.76 -7.63 13.08
CA LEU A 92 17.85 -6.70 13.39
C LEU A 92 19.07 -6.95 12.49
N GLN A 93 19.38 -8.21 12.21
CA GLN A 93 20.47 -8.57 11.31
C GLN A 93 20.19 -8.13 9.86
N CYS A 94 18.97 -8.34 9.36
CA CYS A 94 18.53 -7.81 8.06
C CYS A 94 18.74 -6.29 8.00
N LEU A 95 18.24 -5.56 8.99
CA LEU A 95 18.33 -4.10 9.06
C LEU A 95 19.79 -3.62 9.12
N ARG A 96 20.66 -4.37 9.80
CA ARG A 96 22.10 -4.10 9.86
C ARG A 96 22.78 -4.23 8.51
N GLU A 97 22.36 -5.19 7.69
CA GLU A 97 22.93 -5.43 6.36
C GLU A 97 22.35 -4.49 5.29
N GLU A 98 21.07 -4.14 5.39
CA GLU A 98 20.41 -3.18 4.50
C GLU A 98 20.79 -1.73 4.76
N ALA A 99 21.33 -1.42 5.95
CA ALA A 99 21.87 -0.10 6.25
C ALA A 99 23.10 0.18 5.38
N SER A 100 22.87 0.78 4.21
CA SER A 100 23.86 1.07 3.16
C SER A 100 24.98 2.01 3.59
N ASP A 101 24.87 2.63 4.76
CA ASP A 101 25.79 3.66 5.22
C ASP A 101 26.13 3.48 6.71
N LYS A 102 27.19 2.72 7.00
CA LYS A 102 27.78 2.63 8.34
C LYS A 102 28.46 3.94 8.77
N SER A 103 28.50 4.96 7.89
CA SER A 103 29.39 6.11 8.00
C SER A 103 28.72 7.45 8.35
N ARG A 104 27.38 7.57 8.34
CA ARG A 104 26.70 8.85 8.60
C ARG A 104 25.54 8.68 9.58
N GLU A 105 25.67 9.36 10.71
CA GLU A 105 24.61 9.70 11.67
C GLU A 105 23.52 8.63 11.82
N GLN A 106 23.87 7.56 12.54
CA GLN A 106 22.88 6.61 13.04
C GLN A 106 21.77 7.39 13.74
N TRP A 107 20.52 7.10 13.39
CA TRP A 107 19.37 7.69 14.05
C TRP A 107 19.51 7.52 15.58
N ARG A 108 19.63 8.65 16.29
CA ARG A 108 19.63 8.71 17.76
C ARG A 108 18.20 9.01 18.22
N PRO A 109 17.76 8.49 19.37
CA PRO A 109 16.53 8.94 20.00
C PRO A 109 16.61 10.46 20.19
N THR A 110 15.86 11.21 19.38
CA THR A 110 15.98 12.67 19.28
C THR A 110 15.33 13.43 20.44
N GLY A 111 14.74 12.72 21.41
CA GLY A 111 13.87 13.29 22.44
C GLY A 111 12.54 13.84 21.90
N LYS A 112 12.31 13.73 20.59
CA LYS A 112 11.10 14.22 19.92
C LYS A 112 9.94 13.25 20.11
N THR A 113 8.73 13.80 20.10
CA THR A 113 7.50 13.01 20.20
C THR A 113 7.36 12.07 18.99
N ALA A 114 6.64 10.95 19.15
CA ALA A 114 6.40 10.00 18.04
C ALA A 114 5.84 10.70 16.79
N ARG A 115 4.96 11.71 16.98
CA ARG A 115 4.39 12.51 15.90
C ARG A 115 5.43 13.27 15.08
N GLU A 116 6.47 13.79 15.73
CA GLU A 116 7.54 14.52 15.06
C GLU A 116 8.49 13.58 14.33
N GLN A 117 8.70 12.37 14.85
CA GLN A 117 9.52 11.35 14.22
C GLN A 117 8.89 10.82 12.92
N ILE A 118 7.56 10.71 12.86
CA ILE A 118 6.85 10.29 11.63
C ILE A 118 6.62 11.42 10.63
N ARG A 119 6.84 12.69 11.01
CA ARG A 119 6.57 13.85 10.13
C ARG A 119 7.27 13.75 8.77
N PRO A 120 8.54 13.34 8.64
CA PRO A 120 9.19 13.19 7.34
C PRO A 120 8.46 12.18 6.42
N LEU A 121 7.98 11.06 6.99
CA LEU A 121 7.24 10.05 6.23
C LEU A 121 5.88 10.58 5.74
N ILE A 122 5.17 11.31 6.60
CA ILE A 122 3.91 11.97 6.25
C ILE A 122 4.16 12.96 5.11
N MET A 123 5.18 13.81 5.22
CA MET A 123 5.51 14.80 4.20
C MET A 123 5.86 14.15 2.86
N LYS A 124 6.69 13.09 2.87
CA LYS A 124 7.02 12.32 1.66
C LYS A 124 5.78 11.70 1.00
N THR A 125 4.84 11.22 1.82
CA THR A 125 3.57 10.65 1.32
C THR A 125 2.68 11.73 0.70
N MET A 126 2.58 12.89 1.35
CA MET A 126 1.82 14.02 0.83
C MET A 126 2.42 14.56 -0.47
N GLN A 127 3.75 14.68 -0.55
CA GLN A 127 4.44 15.11 -1.75
C GLN A 127 4.12 14.22 -2.95
N LYS A 128 4.16 12.89 -2.78
CA LYS A 128 3.75 11.94 -3.84
C LYS A 128 2.30 12.12 -4.27
N LYS A 129 1.40 12.45 -3.35
CA LYS A 129 0.00 12.73 -3.68
C LYS A 129 -0.14 14.00 -4.49
N CYS A 130 0.59 15.07 -4.15
CA CYS A 130 0.62 16.29 -4.93
C CYS A 130 1.12 16.01 -6.35
N GLU A 131 2.26 15.32 -6.50
CA GLU A 131 2.81 14.95 -7.82
C GLU A 131 1.83 14.13 -8.68
N TYR A 132 1.04 13.26 -8.04
CA TYR A 132 0.01 12.50 -8.74
C TYR A 132 -1.14 13.39 -9.22
N LEU A 133 -1.62 14.29 -8.36
CA LEU A 133 -2.71 15.21 -8.71
C LEU A 133 -2.27 16.19 -9.80
N ASP A 134 -1.04 16.69 -9.75
CA ASP A 134 -0.48 17.57 -10.77
C ASP A 134 -0.49 16.87 -12.14
N LYS A 135 -0.09 15.60 -12.20
CA LYS A 135 -0.15 14.79 -13.43
C LYS A 135 -1.58 14.56 -13.91
N GLN A 136 -2.56 14.41 -13.00
CA GLN A 136 -3.96 14.29 -13.40
C GLN A 136 -4.50 15.59 -13.99
N ILE A 137 -4.14 16.73 -13.40
CA ILE A 137 -4.52 18.06 -13.90
C ILE A 137 -3.96 18.25 -15.31
N GLU A 138 -2.67 18.01 -15.50
CA GLU A 138 -2.01 18.11 -16.81
C GLU A 138 -2.68 17.20 -17.86
N PHE A 139 -3.05 15.97 -17.47
CA PHE A 139 -3.78 15.06 -18.35
C PHE A 139 -5.16 15.62 -18.74
N GLN A 140 -5.90 16.17 -17.79
CA GLN A 140 -7.23 16.75 -18.04
C GLN A 140 -7.15 18.01 -18.91
N GLU A 141 -6.16 18.87 -18.68
CA GLU A 141 -5.91 20.06 -19.49
C GLU A 141 -5.61 19.68 -20.95
N ASN A 142 -4.78 18.66 -21.16
CA ASN A 142 -4.48 18.14 -22.50
C ASN A 142 -5.71 17.53 -23.17
N LEU A 143 -6.55 16.81 -22.42
CA LEU A 143 -7.80 16.26 -22.94
C LEU A 143 -8.77 17.39 -23.35
N LEU A 144 -8.91 18.42 -22.51
CA LEU A 144 -9.76 19.57 -22.77
C LEU A 144 -9.27 20.35 -23.99
N SER A 145 -7.96 20.59 -24.12
CA SER A 145 -7.40 21.31 -25.27
C SER A 145 -7.65 20.58 -26.59
N THR A 146 -7.75 19.25 -26.55
CA THR A 146 -8.03 18.41 -27.73
C THR A 146 -9.51 18.34 -28.07
N GLN A 147 -10.38 18.29 -27.05
CA GLN A 147 -11.83 18.06 -27.25
C GLN A 147 -12.61 19.36 -27.43
N ALA A 148 -12.20 20.46 -26.80
CA ALA A 148 -12.90 21.74 -26.90
C ALA A 148 -13.00 22.27 -28.34
N PRO A 149 -11.93 22.24 -29.17
CA PRO A 149 -12.02 22.69 -30.57
C PRO A 149 -13.01 21.86 -31.39
N LYS A 150 -13.03 20.53 -31.19
CA LYS A 150 -13.96 19.64 -31.90
C LYS A 150 -15.42 19.96 -31.57
N LEU A 151 -15.71 20.31 -30.32
CA LEU A 151 -17.04 20.73 -29.91
C LEU A 151 -17.44 22.05 -30.57
N ILE A 152 -16.53 23.01 -30.65
CA ILE A 152 -16.76 24.29 -31.33
C ILE A 152 -17.06 24.06 -32.81
N GLU A 153 -16.26 23.24 -33.50
CA GLU A 153 -16.48 22.89 -34.92
C GLU A 153 -17.85 22.25 -35.16
N ILE A 154 -18.28 21.33 -34.28
CA ILE A 154 -19.60 20.70 -34.38
C ILE A 154 -20.72 21.72 -34.13
N GLN A 155 -20.53 22.63 -33.17
CA GLN A 155 -21.51 23.69 -32.87
C GLN A 155 -21.65 24.65 -34.05
N GLU A 156 -20.56 25.06 -34.68
CA GLU A 156 -20.55 25.89 -35.88
C GLU A 156 -21.25 25.19 -37.05
N ALA A 157 -20.90 23.94 -37.32
CA ALA A 157 -21.53 23.16 -38.39
C ALA A 157 -23.04 22.97 -38.16
N THR A 158 -23.44 22.70 -36.91
CA THR A 158 -24.86 22.57 -36.53
C THR A 158 -25.60 23.89 -36.73
N SER A 159 -24.98 25.02 -36.37
CA SER A 159 -25.58 26.35 -36.54
C SER A 159 -25.77 26.67 -38.03
N GLN A 160 -24.77 26.38 -38.87
CA GLN A 160 -24.89 26.54 -40.31
C GLN A 160 -26.01 25.69 -40.92
N ILE A 161 -26.15 24.44 -40.48
CA ILE A 161 -27.23 23.55 -40.92
C ILE A 161 -28.60 24.12 -40.52
N GLN A 162 -28.72 24.68 -39.31
CA GLN A 162 -29.97 25.30 -38.85
C GLN A 162 -30.33 26.53 -39.69
N GLU A 163 -29.36 27.39 -40.01
CA GLU A 163 -29.56 28.55 -40.87
C GLU A 163 -29.98 28.14 -42.29
N ASN A 164 -29.27 27.18 -42.88
CA ASN A 164 -29.61 26.64 -44.21
C ASN A 164 -31.01 26.04 -44.24
N ARG A 165 -31.39 25.30 -43.19
CA ARG A 165 -32.74 24.73 -43.06
C ARG A 165 -33.79 25.83 -43.04
N LYS A 166 -33.57 26.89 -42.26
CA LYS A 166 -34.48 28.04 -42.18
C LYS A 166 -34.63 28.70 -43.55
N PHE A 167 -33.52 28.99 -44.23
CA PHE A 167 -33.52 29.56 -45.57
C PHE A 167 -34.30 28.71 -46.58
N LEU A 168 -34.07 27.40 -46.60
CA LEU A 168 -34.79 26.48 -47.50
C LEU A 168 -36.28 26.40 -47.18
N MET A 169 -36.67 26.44 -45.90
CA MET A 169 -38.08 26.50 -45.50
C MET A 169 -38.75 27.79 -46.00
N ASP A 170 -38.07 28.92 -45.85
CA ASP A 170 -38.57 30.22 -46.33
C ASP A 170 -38.73 30.22 -47.87
N MET A 171 -37.74 29.71 -48.61
CA MET A 171 -37.82 29.57 -50.08
C MET A 171 -38.93 28.62 -50.52
N THR A 172 -39.11 27.50 -49.84
CA THR A 172 -40.18 26.53 -50.15
C THR A 172 -41.56 27.18 -49.98
N LYS A 173 -41.73 27.99 -48.94
CA LYS A 173 -42.98 28.73 -48.69
C LYS A 173 -43.26 29.72 -49.83
N VAL A 174 -42.26 30.51 -50.24
CA VAL A 174 -42.38 31.43 -51.37
C VAL A 174 -42.79 30.69 -52.66
N HIS A 175 -42.15 29.56 -52.96
CA HIS A 175 -42.50 28.77 -54.14
C HIS A 175 -43.90 28.14 -54.04
N GLN A 176 -44.32 27.67 -52.87
CA GLN A 176 -45.67 27.16 -52.64
C GLN A 176 -46.73 28.24 -52.85
N ASP A 177 -46.47 29.45 -52.35
CA ASP A 177 -47.39 30.57 -52.51
C ASP A 177 -47.49 30.99 -53.99
N ALA A 178 -46.35 31.07 -54.70
CA ALA A 178 -46.33 31.34 -56.15
C ALA A 178 -47.03 30.25 -56.98
N PHE A 179 -46.89 28.97 -56.59
CA PHE A 179 -47.56 27.87 -57.27
C PHE A 179 -49.09 27.94 -57.12
N LYS A 180 -49.57 28.24 -55.89
CA LYS A 180 -51.01 28.45 -55.64
C LYS A 180 -51.57 29.63 -56.43
N GLU A 181 -50.78 30.71 -56.57
CA GLU A 181 -51.17 31.87 -57.38
C GLU A 181 -51.29 31.51 -58.87
N ALA A 182 -50.33 30.75 -59.41
CA ALA A 182 -50.37 30.27 -60.78
C ALA A 182 -51.56 29.31 -61.03
N GLU A 183 -51.84 28.41 -60.10
CA GLU A 183 -53.00 27.49 -60.16
C GLU A 183 -54.32 28.28 -60.20
N ALA A 184 -54.48 29.29 -59.34
CA ALA A 184 -55.65 30.17 -59.36
C ALA A 184 -55.81 30.93 -60.69
N LEU A 185 -54.70 31.40 -61.29
CA LEU A 185 -54.74 32.06 -62.60
C LEU A 185 -55.13 31.10 -63.73
N CYS A 186 -54.66 29.84 -63.69
CA CYS A 186 -55.07 28.81 -64.63
C CYS A 186 -56.57 28.51 -64.53
N GLU A 187 -57.12 28.36 -63.32
CA GLU A 187 -58.57 28.16 -63.13
C GLU A 187 -59.40 29.32 -63.70
N ILE A 188 -58.94 30.56 -63.52
CA ILE A 188 -59.60 31.74 -64.10
C ILE A 188 -59.54 31.70 -65.63
N ALA A 189 -58.39 31.34 -66.20
CA ALA A 189 -58.22 31.24 -67.64
C ALA A 189 -59.10 30.13 -68.24
N GLU A 190 -59.22 28.98 -67.59
CA GLU A 190 -60.09 27.87 -68.00
C GLU A 190 -61.56 28.31 -67.99
N LYS A 191 -62.05 28.91 -66.90
CA LYS A 191 -63.42 29.44 -66.80
C LYS A 191 -63.71 30.52 -67.85
N ALA A 192 -62.75 31.40 -68.12
CA ALA A 192 -62.89 32.42 -69.16
C ALA A 192 -63.02 31.78 -70.55
N ASN A 193 -62.26 30.72 -70.82
CA ASN A 193 -62.29 29.99 -72.09
C ASN A 193 -63.61 29.23 -72.27
N GLU A 194 -64.15 28.62 -71.20
CA GLU A 194 -65.48 28.01 -71.18
C GLU A 194 -66.60 29.03 -71.45
N MET A 195 -66.52 30.22 -70.86
CA MET A 195 -67.47 31.32 -71.14
C MET A 195 -67.40 31.79 -72.60
N ILE A 196 -66.20 31.89 -73.18
CA ILE A 196 -66.04 32.27 -74.59
C ILE A 196 -66.64 31.21 -75.52
N ASN A 197 -66.46 29.93 -75.20
CA ASN A 197 -67.01 28.84 -76.00
C ASN A 197 -68.54 28.76 -75.90
N THR A 198 -69.12 28.98 -74.72
CA THR A 198 -70.59 29.03 -74.54
C THR A 198 -71.26 30.26 -75.16
N MET A 199 -70.54 31.37 -75.37
CA MET A 199 -71.03 32.53 -76.14
C MET A 199 -70.94 32.37 -77.66
N ARG A 200 -70.27 31.32 -78.15
CA ARG A 200 -70.10 31.03 -79.59
C ARG A 200 -71.09 30.01 -80.15
N GLU A 201 -71.80 29.29 -79.29
CA GLU A 201 -72.92 28.40 -79.62
C GLU A 201 -74.26 29.16 -79.64
#